data_AF-A0A9D6RTZ5-F1
#
_entry.id   AF-A0A9D6RTZ5-F1
#
_cell.length_a   1.000
_cell.length_b   1.000
_cell.length_c   1.000
_cell.angle_alpha   90.00
_cell.angle_beta   90.00
_cell.angle_gamma   90.00
#
_symmetry.space_group_name_H-M   'P 1'
#
loop_
_entity.id
_entity.type
_entity.pdbx_description
1 polymer ?
#
loop_
_entity_poly.entity_id
_entity_poly.type
_entity_poly.pdbx_seq_one_letter_code
_entity_poly.pdbx_strand_id
1 'polypeptide(L)'
;YTKALEIVTKDPNSDGFLVILTPQAMTDPTQTAEQLKAFASTDGKPILASWMGGAEVATGETILNRANIPTFPYPDTAARAFTYMWRYSYNLRSLYETPQLPGDLDENAGNRAQAEQLIQSARQEGRTILSEYESKQLLAAYGIPTVETHVATSEAEAVQLAEKIGYPVVLKLHSKTITHKSDVGGVQLNLTNTAAVRHAYSAIAAAVRARAGGEHFLGVTVQPMVKLDGYEIIMGSSTDSQFGPVLLFGSGGQLVEVFKDRALALPPLNTTLARRMMEQTRIYTALKGVRGRPPVDVAALSQLLVRFSQLVVEQRWLKEIDINPLLASSERLLALDARVVVHGPEVTADALPQLPIRPYPSQYVGSWVTKDGIPVTIRPIRPEDEPLLVKFHQTLSERSVYLRYFQIMKLSQRIAHERLTRMCFIDYDREMALVADHRDPQTGEHQILAVGRLSKLPGTNEAEFAILVSDQCQRCGLGTELLRRLVQVGRDERLQRIGADILLDNIAMQRVCEKLGFSLHHDPEDGIVRAEIEL
;
A
#
# COMPACT_ATOMS: atom_id res chain seq x y z
N TYR A 1 19.42 16.70 -38.43
CA TYR A 1 19.27 16.48 -36.98
C TYR A 1 18.64 17.69 -36.29
N THR A 2 19.32 18.84 -36.22
CA THR A 2 18.87 20.07 -35.52
C THR A 2 17.44 20.48 -35.83
N LYS A 3 17.08 20.70 -37.11
CA LYS A 3 15.71 21.07 -37.51
C LYS A 3 14.65 20.05 -37.10
N ALA A 4 14.98 18.75 -37.13
CA ALA A 4 14.04 17.71 -36.70
C ALA A 4 13.80 17.82 -35.20
N LEU A 5 14.88 18.00 -34.43
CA LEU A 5 14.83 18.19 -32.98
C LEU A 5 14.00 19.41 -32.60
N GLU A 6 14.20 20.57 -33.25
CA GLU A 6 13.43 21.79 -33.03
C GLU A 6 11.91 21.62 -33.21
N ILE A 7 11.51 20.73 -34.12
CA ILE A 7 10.10 20.43 -34.39
C ILE A 7 9.57 19.49 -33.31
N VAL A 8 10.24 18.36 -33.08
CA VAL A 8 9.73 17.32 -32.18
C VAL A 8 9.77 17.73 -30.70
N THR A 9 10.70 18.59 -30.29
CA THR A 9 10.74 19.10 -28.90
C THR A 9 9.48 19.87 -28.52
N LYS A 10 8.82 20.49 -29.52
CA LYS A 10 7.57 21.24 -29.34
C LYS A 10 6.32 20.37 -29.34
N ASP A 11 6.41 19.08 -29.66
CA ASP A 11 5.25 18.18 -29.66
C ASP A 11 4.80 17.85 -28.22
N PRO A 12 3.58 18.22 -27.80
CA PRO A 12 3.09 17.92 -26.45
C PRO A 12 2.90 16.43 -26.18
N ASN A 13 2.87 15.57 -27.20
CA ASN A 13 2.69 14.12 -27.05
C ASN A 13 4.01 13.34 -26.92
N SER A 14 5.15 14.03 -26.87
CA SER A 14 6.48 13.43 -26.76
C SER A 14 7.15 13.81 -25.44
N ASP A 15 7.53 12.80 -24.64
CA ASP A 15 8.16 12.97 -23.33
C ASP A 15 9.70 12.94 -23.37
N GLY A 16 10.33 12.60 -24.50
CA GLY A 16 11.78 12.54 -24.66
C GLY A 16 12.20 12.07 -26.06
N PHE A 17 13.49 12.23 -26.40
CA PHE A 17 13.99 12.02 -27.77
C PHE A 17 15.27 11.20 -27.83
N LEU A 18 15.33 10.20 -28.71
CA LEU A 18 16.54 9.46 -29.03
C LEU A 18 17.10 9.91 -30.38
N VAL A 19 18.29 10.51 -30.38
CA VAL A 19 19.01 10.88 -31.61
C VAL A 19 19.97 9.75 -31.98
N ILE A 20 19.77 9.13 -33.13
CA ILE A 20 20.64 8.04 -33.63
C ILE A 20 21.49 8.58 -34.77
N LEU A 21 22.81 8.45 -34.64
CA LEU A 21 23.76 8.84 -35.67
C LEU A 21 24.75 7.70 -35.93
N THR A 22 24.94 7.40 -37.21
CA THR A 22 26.00 6.53 -37.74
C THR A 22 26.84 7.36 -38.72
N PRO A 23 28.18 7.25 -38.71
CA PRO A 23 29.01 7.85 -39.74
C PRO A 23 28.57 7.36 -41.11
N GLN A 24 28.28 8.32 -41.98
CA GLN A 24 28.03 8.10 -43.40
C GLN A 24 28.92 9.08 -44.15
N ALA A 25 29.21 8.81 -45.42
CA ALA A 25 30.16 9.61 -46.21
C ALA A 25 29.87 11.13 -46.25
N MET A 26 28.63 11.55 -45.96
CA MET A 26 28.18 12.94 -45.97
C MET A 26 27.83 13.50 -44.58
N THR A 27 28.05 12.74 -43.50
CA THR A 27 27.67 13.12 -42.13
C THR A 27 28.90 13.43 -41.32
N ASP A 28 28.98 14.64 -40.76
CA ASP A 28 30.00 15.01 -39.77
C ASP A 28 29.43 14.78 -38.34
N PRO A 29 29.88 13.74 -37.62
CA PRO A 29 29.39 13.42 -36.28
C PRO A 29 29.74 14.48 -35.25
N THR A 30 30.87 15.18 -35.45
CA THR A 30 31.40 16.19 -34.52
C THR A 30 30.61 17.49 -34.69
N GLN A 31 30.44 17.96 -35.92
CA GLN A 31 29.63 19.15 -36.19
C GLN A 31 28.16 18.93 -35.80
N THR A 32 27.62 17.73 -35.99
CA THR A 32 26.26 17.41 -35.55
C THR A 32 26.14 17.49 -34.03
N ALA A 33 27.10 16.93 -33.28
CA ALA A 33 27.14 17.02 -31.82
C ALA A 33 27.22 18.47 -31.32
N GLU A 34 28.05 19.30 -31.97
CA GLU A 34 28.17 20.73 -31.66
C GLU A 34 26.84 21.48 -31.75
N GLN A 35 26.05 21.21 -32.79
CA GLN A 35 24.74 21.84 -32.97
C GLN A 35 23.70 21.35 -31.95
N LEU A 36 23.79 20.09 -31.52
CA LEU A 36 22.82 19.51 -30.59
C LEU A 36 22.96 20.00 -29.15
N LYS A 37 24.09 20.63 -28.79
CA LYS A 37 24.29 21.22 -27.45
C LYS A 37 23.18 22.19 -27.04
N ALA A 38 22.63 22.93 -27.99
CA ALA A 38 21.55 23.90 -27.73
C ALA A 38 20.29 23.25 -27.15
N PHE A 39 20.14 21.93 -27.28
CA PHE A 39 18.98 21.18 -26.81
C PHE A 39 19.26 20.38 -25.54
N ALA A 40 20.41 20.58 -24.90
CA ALA A 40 20.72 19.99 -23.60
C ALA A 40 19.71 20.35 -22.49
N SER A 41 19.05 21.50 -22.61
CA SER A 41 18.00 21.95 -21.70
C SER A 41 16.72 22.20 -22.47
N THR A 42 16.08 21.12 -22.92
CA THR A 42 14.71 21.13 -23.44
C THR A 42 13.72 21.00 -22.31
N ASP A 43 12.75 21.94 -22.20
CA ASP A 43 11.66 22.06 -21.20
C ASP A 43 11.18 20.73 -20.56
N GLY A 44 12.00 20.16 -19.67
CA GLY A 44 11.73 18.88 -18.99
C GLY A 44 11.79 17.60 -19.85
N LYS A 45 12.14 17.66 -21.15
CA LYS A 45 12.17 16.48 -22.03
C LYS A 45 13.60 15.99 -22.26
N PRO A 46 14.02 14.81 -21.77
CA PRO A 46 15.37 14.32 -21.95
C PRO A 46 15.69 14.00 -23.42
N ILE A 47 16.95 14.24 -23.80
CA ILE A 47 17.52 13.82 -25.07
C ILE A 47 18.61 12.81 -24.78
N LEU A 48 18.52 11.63 -25.38
CA LEU A 48 19.59 10.64 -25.41
C LEU A 48 20.17 10.58 -26.82
N ALA A 49 21.45 10.24 -26.90
CA ALA A 49 22.16 10.11 -28.16
C ALA A 49 22.69 8.69 -28.34
N SER A 50 22.59 8.13 -29.54
CA SER A 50 23.25 6.89 -29.94
C SER A 50 24.26 7.22 -31.04
N TRP A 51 25.53 7.39 -30.68
CA TRP A 51 26.62 7.72 -31.60
C TRP A 51 27.36 6.44 -31.95
N MET A 52 27.07 5.88 -33.12
CA MET A 52 27.52 4.54 -33.51
C MET A 52 28.63 4.63 -34.56
N GLY A 53 29.90 4.61 -34.16
CA GLY A 53 30.99 4.69 -35.14
C GLY A 53 32.42 4.55 -34.59
N GLY A 54 32.58 4.08 -33.35
CA GLY A 54 33.90 3.93 -32.73
C GLY A 54 34.69 5.24 -32.66
N ALA A 55 35.95 5.22 -33.12
CA ALA A 55 36.84 6.38 -33.03
C ALA A 55 36.33 7.61 -33.80
N GLU A 56 35.56 7.42 -34.88
CA GLU A 56 35.07 8.53 -35.73
C GLU A 56 34.00 9.39 -35.02
N VAL A 57 33.34 8.85 -33.99
CA VAL A 57 32.25 9.54 -33.27
C VAL A 57 32.66 10.01 -31.88
N ALA A 58 33.83 9.59 -31.37
CA ALA A 58 34.29 9.81 -29.99
C ALA A 58 34.37 11.30 -29.60
N THR A 59 34.79 12.17 -30.53
CA THR A 59 34.80 13.62 -30.31
C THR A 59 33.38 14.15 -30.12
N GLY A 60 32.43 13.71 -30.97
CA GLY A 60 31.01 14.05 -30.84
C GLY A 60 30.40 13.55 -29.54
N GLU A 61 30.73 12.34 -29.10
CA GLU A 61 30.28 11.81 -27.81
C GLU A 61 30.76 12.67 -26.63
N THR A 62 32.03 13.07 -26.65
CA THR A 62 32.62 13.92 -25.60
C THR A 62 31.91 15.28 -25.53
N ILE A 63 31.59 15.86 -26.69
CA ILE A 63 30.87 17.14 -26.80
C ILE A 63 29.46 17.03 -26.18
N LEU A 64 28.73 15.97 -26.53
CA LEU A 64 27.36 15.73 -26.03
C LEU A 64 27.35 15.48 -24.51
N ASN A 65 28.24 14.62 -24.00
CA ASN A 65 28.30 14.33 -22.56
C ASN A 65 28.66 15.56 -21.73
N ARG A 66 29.59 16.42 -22.22
CA ARG A 66 29.90 17.70 -21.55
C ARG A 66 28.72 18.67 -21.53
N ALA A 67 27.81 18.54 -22.48
CA ALA A 67 26.55 19.28 -22.51
C ALA A 67 25.42 18.56 -21.74
N ASN A 68 25.69 17.52 -20.95
CA ASN A 68 24.69 16.71 -20.24
C ASN A 68 23.70 15.95 -21.15
N ILE A 69 24.09 15.64 -22.40
CA ILE A 69 23.34 14.72 -23.28
C ILE A 69 24.01 13.35 -23.21
N PRO A 70 23.37 12.33 -22.59
CA PRO A 70 23.98 11.01 -22.44
C PRO A 70 24.11 10.30 -23.79
N THR A 71 25.29 9.74 -24.05
CA THR A 71 25.58 9.01 -25.29
C THR A 71 25.68 7.51 -25.06
N PHE A 72 25.14 6.72 -25.97
CA PHE A 72 25.18 5.27 -25.97
C PHE A 72 25.81 4.74 -27.27
N PRO A 73 26.58 3.65 -27.20
CA PRO A 73 27.21 3.08 -28.39
C PRO A 73 26.21 2.35 -29.30
N TYR A 74 25.03 1.97 -28.78
CA TYR A 74 23.99 1.28 -29.54
C TYR A 74 22.58 1.76 -29.17
N PRO A 75 21.65 1.82 -30.14
CA PRO A 75 20.33 2.40 -29.96
C PRO A 75 19.40 1.55 -29.08
N ASP A 76 19.59 0.23 -29.04
CA ASP A 76 18.87 -0.68 -28.14
C ASP A 76 19.20 -0.39 -26.66
N THR A 77 20.46 -0.04 -26.37
CA THR A 77 20.88 0.33 -25.02
C THR A 77 20.27 1.68 -24.62
N ALA A 78 20.24 2.66 -25.54
CA ALA A 78 19.57 3.93 -25.31
C ALA A 78 18.05 3.78 -25.12
N ALA A 79 17.39 2.92 -25.93
CA ALA A 79 15.97 2.62 -25.79
C ALA A 79 15.65 1.92 -24.46
N ARG A 80 16.53 1.02 -23.99
CA ARG A 80 16.43 0.40 -22.67
C ARG A 80 16.58 1.43 -21.55
N ALA A 81 17.50 2.40 -21.69
CA ALA A 81 17.64 3.50 -20.74
C ALA A 81 16.36 4.37 -20.70
N PHE A 82 15.77 4.72 -21.85
CA PHE A 82 14.47 5.39 -21.92
C PHE A 82 13.38 4.61 -21.18
N THR A 83 13.34 3.29 -21.37
CA THR A 83 12.38 2.43 -20.69
C THR A 83 12.57 2.47 -19.17
N TYR A 84 13.81 2.47 -18.68
CA TYR A 84 14.08 2.62 -17.25
C TYR A 84 13.74 4.00 -16.71
N MET A 85 14.04 5.07 -17.44
CA MET A 85 13.65 6.43 -17.05
C MET A 85 12.13 6.59 -16.99
N TRP A 86 11.42 6.07 -17.98
CA TRP A 86 9.95 6.05 -17.99
C TRP A 86 9.41 5.23 -16.83
N ARG A 87 9.89 3.99 -16.62
CA ARG A 87 9.48 3.15 -15.48
C ARG A 87 9.74 3.85 -14.15
N TYR A 88 10.89 4.47 -13.98
CA TYR A 88 11.25 5.21 -12.79
C TYR A 88 10.32 6.40 -12.55
N SER A 89 10.12 7.26 -13.56
CA SER A 89 9.22 8.41 -13.48
C SER A 89 7.76 8.00 -13.24
N TYR A 90 7.31 6.96 -13.93
CA TYR A 90 5.97 6.40 -13.75
C TYR A 90 5.75 5.81 -12.35
N ASN A 91 6.75 5.08 -11.83
CA ASN A 91 6.72 4.56 -10.47
C ASN A 91 6.73 5.69 -9.44
N LEU A 92 7.58 6.70 -9.63
CA LEU A 92 7.62 7.90 -8.78
C LEU A 92 6.29 8.64 -8.78
N ARG A 93 5.72 8.95 -9.96
CA ARG A 93 4.41 9.60 -10.08
C ARG A 93 3.31 8.78 -9.38
N SER A 94 3.41 7.46 -9.38
CA SER A 94 2.47 6.58 -8.69
C SER A 94 2.68 6.54 -7.17
N LEU A 95 3.91 6.71 -6.68
CA LEU A 95 4.18 7.00 -5.25
C LEU A 95 3.65 8.39 -4.87
N TYR A 96 3.54 9.29 -5.85
CA TYR A 96 3.05 10.65 -5.67
C TYR A 96 1.54 10.81 -5.85
N GLU A 97 0.83 9.78 -6.35
CA GLU A 97 -0.63 9.76 -6.30
C GLU A 97 -1.06 9.66 -4.85
N THR A 98 -1.90 10.60 -4.42
CA THR A 98 -2.54 10.57 -3.12
C THR A 98 -3.38 9.27 -3.02
N PRO A 99 -2.94 8.26 -2.26
CA PRO A 99 -3.73 7.07 -2.07
C PRO A 99 -5.03 7.42 -1.35
N GLN A 100 -6.00 6.51 -1.40
CA GLN A 100 -7.16 6.60 -0.52
C GLN A 100 -7.27 5.29 0.24
N LEU A 101 -7.08 5.33 1.55
CA LEU A 101 -7.56 4.27 2.43
C LEU A 101 -9.10 4.36 2.54
N PRO A 102 -9.82 3.22 2.64
CA PRO A 102 -11.26 3.24 2.91
C PRO A 102 -11.57 4.10 4.15
N GLY A 103 -12.59 4.96 4.07
CA GLY A 103 -12.93 5.90 5.14
C GLY A 103 -13.51 5.24 6.41
N ASP A 104 -13.85 3.96 6.33
CA ASP A 104 -14.53 3.15 7.34
C ASP A 104 -13.59 2.20 8.10
N LEU A 105 -12.27 2.32 7.91
CA LEU A 105 -11.31 1.42 8.56
C LEU A 105 -11.36 1.48 10.09
N ASP A 106 -11.81 2.57 10.70
CA ASP A 106 -11.87 2.67 12.16
C ASP A 106 -13.22 2.18 12.73
N GLU A 107 -14.27 2.06 11.92
CA GLU A 107 -15.63 1.68 12.36
C GLU A 107 -15.78 0.18 12.69
N ASN A 108 -14.80 -0.65 12.27
CA ASN A 108 -14.86 -2.11 12.37
C ASN A 108 -13.89 -2.73 13.40
N ALA A 109 -13.34 -1.95 14.33
CA ALA A 109 -12.35 -2.44 15.30
C ALA A 109 -12.82 -3.65 16.13
N GLY A 110 -14.10 -3.70 16.51
CA GLY A 110 -14.69 -4.82 17.25
C GLY A 110 -14.70 -6.13 16.45
N ASN A 111 -14.94 -6.07 15.15
CA ASN A 111 -14.93 -7.23 14.27
C ASN A 111 -13.51 -7.79 14.08
N ARG A 112 -12.50 -6.92 14.05
CA ARG A 112 -11.09 -7.32 13.94
C ARG A 112 -10.56 -8.04 15.18
N ALA A 113 -11.02 -7.64 16.37
CA ALA A 113 -10.71 -8.37 17.59
C ALA A 113 -11.30 -9.80 17.56
N GLN A 114 -12.49 -9.98 16.97
CA GLN A 114 -13.09 -11.31 16.79
C GLN A 114 -12.29 -12.17 15.80
N ALA A 115 -11.75 -11.57 14.73
CA ALA A 115 -10.86 -12.26 13.77
C ALA A 115 -9.60 -12.82 14.46
N GLU A 116 -8.95 -12.03 15.31
CA GLU A 116 -7.78 -12.47 16.07
C GLU A 116 -8.15 -13.61 17.03
N GLN A 117 -9.25 -13.48 17.76
CA GLN A 117 -9.75 -14.53 18.67
C GLN A 117 -10.04 -15.84 17.94
N LEU A 118 -10.62 -15.77 16.74
CA LEU A 118 -10.89 -16.94 15.91
C LEU A 118 -9.61 -17.67 15.52
N ILE A 119 -8.57 -16.93 15.10
CA ILE A 119 -7.27 -17.51 14.76
C ILE A 119 -6.60 -18.11 15.98
N GLN A 120 -6.60 -17.41 17.13
CA GLN A 120 -6.01 -17.94 18.36
C GLN A 120 -6.71 -19.20 18.86
N SER A 121 -8.04 -19.25 18.77
CA SER A 121 -8.82 -20.45 19.14
C SER A 121 -8.40 -21.67 18.30
N ALA A 122 -8.26 -21.51 16.98
CA ALA A 122 -7.78 -22.57 16.11
C ALA A 122 -6.37 -23.05 16.49
N ARG A 123 -5.47 -22.13 16.81
CA ARG A 123 -4.10 -22.46 17.24
C ARG A 123 -4.07 -23.17 18.60
N GLN A 124 -4.90 -22.75 19.56
CA GLN A 124 -5.03 -23.39 20.87
C GLN A 124 -5.61 -24.81 20.76
N GLU A 125 -6.47 -25.06 19.78
CA GLU A 125 -6.92 -26.41 19.41
C GLU A 125 -5.84 -27.25 18.69
N GLY A 126 -4.62 -26.71 18.49
CA GLY A 126 -3.53 -27.37 17.79
C GLY A 126 -3.71 -27.42 16.26
N ARG A 127 -4.63 -26.63 15.70
CA ARG A 127 -4.91 -26.59 14.26
C ARG A 127 -4.03 -25.57 13.55
N THR A 128 -3.70 -25.87 12.30
CA THR A 128 -3.00 -24.98 11.38
C THR A 128 -3.90 -24.51 10.23
N ILE A 129 -5.17 -24.93 10.22
CA ILE A 129 -6.12 -24.64 9.14
C ILE A 129 -7.45 -24.23 9.76
N LEU A 130 -8.05 -23.18 9.20
CA LEU A 130 -9.43 -22.79 9.50
C LEU A 130 -10.40 -23.54 8.59
N SER A 131 -11.57 -23.90 9.12
CA SER A 131 -12.68 -24.41 8.33
C SER A 131 -13.18 -23.35 7.32
N GLU A 132 -13.95 -23.77 6.30
CA GLU A 132 -14.53 -22.81 5.33
C GLU A 132 -15.41 -21.75 6.03
N TYR A 133 -16.15 -22.16 7.06
CA TYR A 133 -17.00 -21.26 7.83
C TYR A 133 -16.17 -20.22 8.59
N GLU A 134 -15.15 -20.67 9.34
CA GLU A 134 -14.21 -19.79 10.05
C GLU A 134 -13.46 -18.85 9.10
N SER A 135 -13.02 -19.36 7.94
CA SER A 135 -12.34 -18.58 6.91
C SER A 135 -13.23 -17.46 6.38
N LYS A 136 -14.52 -17.72 6.15
CA LYS A 136 -15.49 -16.70 5.71
C LYS A 136 -15.82 -15.69 6.80
N GLN A 137 -15.89 -16.11 8.07
CA GLN A 137 -16.05 -15.18 9.19
C GLN A 137 -14.86 -14.22 9.30
N LEU A 138 -13.64 -14.73 9.11
CA LEU A 138 -12.43 -13.90 9.07
C LEU A 138 -12.50 -12.86 7.94
N LEU A 139 -12.88 -13.26 6.72
CA LEU A 139 -13.06 -12.33 5.60
C LEU A 139 -14.14 -11.26 5.89
N ALA A 140 -15.28 -11.68 6.42
CA ALA A 140 -16.39 -10.80 6.76
C ALA A 140 -16.00 -9.76 7.82
N ALA A 141 -15.14 -10.12 8.78
CA ALA A 141 -14.62 -9.19 9.80
C ALA A 141 -13.80 -8.02 9.21
N TYR A 142 -13.27 -8.20 8.01
CA TYR A 142 -12.55 -7.18 7.24
C TYR A 142 -13.40 -6.54 6.14
N GLY A 143 -14.72 -6.77 6.13
CA GLY A 143 -15.63 -6.21 5.14
C GLY A 143 -15.42 -6.78 3.73
N ILE A 144 -14.89 -8.01 3.62
CA ILE A 144 -14.81 -8.75 2.36
C ILE A 144 -16.10 -9.57 2.22
N PRO A 145 -16.97 -9.29 1.24
CA PRO A 145 -18.25 -9.98 1.13
C PRO A 145 -18.06 -11.47 0.81
N THR A 146 -18.72 -12.33 1.59
CA THR A 146 -18.69 -13.78 1.42
C THR A 146 -20.08 -14.32 1.15
N VAL A 147 -20.20 -15.42 0.41
CA VAL A 147 -21.49 -16.11 0.25
C VAL A 147 -22.06 -16.54 1.60
N GLU A 148 -23.36 -16.33 1.79
CA GLU A 148 -24.08 -16.78 2.99
C GLU A 148 -23.81 -18.27 3.24
N THR A 149 -23.33 -18.60 4.44
CA THR A 149 -22.86 -19.94 4.77
C THR A 149 -23.31 -20.30 6.17
N HIS A 150 -24.07 -21.39 6.30
CA HIS A 150 -24.53 -21.91 7.58
C HIS A 150 -24.00 -23.32 7.81
N VAL A 151 -23.59 -23.64 9.03
CA VAL A 151 -23.15 -25.00 9.38
C VAL A 151 -24.38 -25.83 9.79
N ALA A 152 -24.47 -27.05 9.26
CA ALA A 152 -25.47 -28.04 9.61
C ALA A 152 -24.77 -29.33 10.07
N THR A 153 -24.98 -29.68 11.33
CA THR A 153 -24.42 -30.89 11.97
C THR A 153 -25.29 -32.13 11.76
N SER A 154 -26.54 -31.96 11.30
CA SER A 154 -27.46 -33.05 10.99
C SER A 154 -28.19 -32.84 9.66
N GLU A 155 -28.71 -33.94 9.09
CA GLU A 155 -29.52 -33.88 7.86
C GLU A 155 -30.77 -33.00 8.04
N ALA A 156 -31.44 -33.09 9.20
CA ALA A 156 -32.62 -32.30 9.50
C ALA A 156 -32.31 -30.79 9.54
N GLU A 157 -31.18 -30.42 10.16
CA GLU A 157 -30.70 -29.04 10.21
C GLU A 157 -30.33 -28.53 8.80
N ALA A 158 -29.69 -29.36 7.98
CA ALA A 158 -29.35 -29.01 6.60
C ALA A 158 -30.58 -28.68 5.75
N VAL A 159 -31.66 -29.46 5.93
CA VAL A 159 -32.96 -29.20 5.28
C VAL A 159 -33.59 -27.91 5.77
N GLN A 160 -33.64 -27.67 7.08
CA GLN A 160 -34.22 -26.45 7.65
C GLN A 160 -33.50 -25.19 7.15
N LEU A 161 -32.17 -25.22 7.11
CA LEU A 161 -31.36 -24.12 6.59
C LEU A 161 -31.57 -23.93 5.08
N ALA A 162 -31.65 -25.02 4.31
CA ALA A 162 -31.93 -24.94 2.87
C ALA A 162 -33.30 -24.30 2.57
N GLU A 163 -34.33 -24.65 3.35
CA GLU A 163 -35.67 -24.07 3.23
C GLU A 163 -35.68 -22.57 3.59
N LYS A 164 -34.88 -22.17 4.59
CA LYS A 164 -34.72 -20.77 4.99
C LYS A 164 -34.00 -19.93 3.92
N ILE A 165 -32.94 -20.47 3.32
CA ILE A 165 -32.15 -19.80 2.26
C ILE A 165 -32.96 -19.72 0.96
N GLY A 166 -33.72 -20.77 0.64
CA GLY A 166 -34.42 -20.93 -0.62
C GLY A 166 -33.58 -21.66 -1.67
N TYR A 167 -34.26 -22.46 -2.50
CA TYR A 167 -33.64 -23.30 -3.52
C TYR A 167 -33.34 -22.53 -4.83
N PRO A 168 -32.33 -22.92 -5.62
CA PRO A 168 -31.40 -24.02 -5.36
C PRO A 168 -30.29 -23.68 -4.36
N VAL A 169 -29.84 -24.70 -3.61
CA VAL A 169 -28.75 -24.60 -2.63
C VAL A 169 -27.57 -25.50 -2.98
N VAL A 170 -26.47 -25.32 -2.26
CA VAL A 170 -25.23 -26.08 -2.31
C VAL A 170 -24.95 -26.67 -0.94
N LEU A 171 -24.56 -27.95 -0.89
CA LEU A 171 -23.95 -28.54 0.29
C LEU A 171 -22.46 -28.76 0.06
N LYS A 172 -21.64 -28.33 1.03
CA LYS A 172 -20.21 -28.63 1.08
C LYS A 172 -19.85 -29.29 2.40
N LEU A 173 -18.85 -30.15 2.42
CA LEU A 173 -18.33 -30.80 3.63
C LEU A 173 -17.90 -29.73 4.65
N HIS A 174 -18.40 -29.84 5.89
CA HIS A 174 -17.84 -29.14 7.03
C HIS A 174 -16.78 -30.02 7.70
N SER A 175 -15.52 -29.60 7.63
CA SER A 175 -14.38 -30.29 8.22
C SER A 175 -13.35 -29.29 8.74
N LYS A 176 -12.65 -29.64 9.82
CA LYS A 176 -11.51 -28.90 10.37
C LYS A 176 -10.16 -29.35 9.81
N THR A 177 -10.14 -30.39 8.97
CA THR A 177 -8.92 -31.09 8.53
C THR A 177 -8.83 -31.26 7.02
N ILE A 178 -9.96 -31.36 6.32
CA ILE A 178 -10.00 -31.52 4.85
C ILE A 178 -10.22 -30.16 4.19
N THR A 179 -9.26 -29.71 3.36
CA THR A 179 -9.36 -28.46 2.58
C THR A 179 -9.91 -28.68 1.17
N HIS A 180 -9.44 -29.73 0.48
CA HIS A 180 -9.87 -30.06 -0.89
C HIS A 180 -11.14 -30.90 -0.87
N LYS A 181 -12.27 -30.24 -0.62
CA LYS A 181 -13.59 -30.85 -0.45
C LYS A 181 -14.02 -31.67 -1.67
N SER A 182 -13.74 -31.19 -2.89
CA SER A 182 -14.10 -31.88 -4.14
C SER A 182 -13.44 -33.25 -4.29
N ASP A 183 -12.19 -33.40 -3.84
CA ASP A 183 -11.40 -34.64 -3.99
C ASP A 183 -11.99 -35.81 -3.19
N VAL A 184 -12.65 -35.49 -2.08
CA VAL A 184 -13.36 -36.47 -1.24
C VAL A 184 -14.85 -36.59 -1.57
N GLY A 185 -15.31 -35.96 -2.67
CA GLY A 185 -16.74 -35.95 -3.02
C GLY A 185 -17.59 -35.10 -2.07
N GLY A 186 -16.97 -34.15 -1.38
CA GLY A 186 -17.57 -33.31 -0.34
C GLY A 186 -18.31 -32.08 -0.87
N VAL A 187 -18.68 -32.02 -2.14
CA VAL A 187 -19.41 -30.88 -2.73
C VAL A 187 -20.57 -31.39 -3.57
N GLN A 188 -21.77 -30.90 -3.31
CA GLN A 188 -23.00 -31.21 -4.04
C GLN A 188 -23.70 -29.90 -4.41
N LEU A 189 -23.82 -29.64 -5.72
CA LEU A 189 -24.33 -28.39 -6.28
C LEU A 189 -25.77 -28.53 -6.78
N ASN A 190 -26.43 -27.39 -6.98
CA ASN A 190 -27.74 -27.29 -7.65
C ASN A 190 -28.83 -28.17 -7.05
N LEU A 191 -28.94 -28.18 -5.72
CA LEU A 191 -29.94 -28.95 -4.99
C LEU A 191 -31.25 -28.15 -5.00
N THR A 192 -32.28 -28.66 -5.68
CA THR A 192 -33.50 -27.89 -5.99
C THR A 192 -34.68 -28.15 -5.04
N ASN A 193 -34.55 -29.10 -4.11
CA ASN A 193 -35.61 -29.48 -3.18
C ASN A 193 -35.08 -30.25 -1.96
N THR A 194 -35.95 -30.47 -0.98
CA THR A 194 -35.65 -31.17 0.28
C THR A 194 -35.11 -32.59 0.08
N ALA A 195 -35.64 -33.36 -0.88
CA ALA A 195 -35.17 -34.72 -1.15
C ALA A 195 -33.73 -34.72 -1.68
N ALA A 196 -33.39 -33.78 -2.56
CA ALA A 196 -32.04 -33.60 -3.07
C ALA A 196 -31.05 -33.25 -1.95
N VAL A 197 -31.44 -32.41 -0.99
CA VAL A 197 -30.61 -32.05 0.17
C VAL A 197 -30.32 -33.26 1.06
N ARG A 198 -31.34 -34.07 1.39
CA ARG A 198 -31.16 -35.29 2.20
C ARG A 198 -30.22 -36.28 1.52
N HIS A 199 -30.44 -36.52 0.23
CA HIS A 199 -29.58 -37.41 -0.56
C HIS A 199 -28.14 -36.90 -0.60
N ALA A 200 -27.95 -35.60 -0.85
CA ALA A 200 -26.62 -34.98 -0.89
C ALA A 200 -25.89 -35.06 0.47
N TYR A 201 -26.59 -34.82 1.59
CA TYR A 201 -26.00 -34.95 2.93
C TYR A 201 -25.49 -36.37 3.17
N SER A 202 -26.34 -37.38 2.90
CA SER A 202 -25.98 -38.79 3.05
C SER A 202 -24.84 -39.21 2.11
N ALA A 203 -24.84 -38.71 0.86
CA ALA A 203 -23.79 -38.99 -0.12
C ALA A 203 -22.44 -38.42 0.30
N ILE A 204 -22.40 -37.18 0.79
CA ILE A 204 -21.16 -36.56 1.31
C ILE A 204 -20.64 -37.35 2.51
N ALA A 205 -21.51 -37.67 3.48
CA ALA A 205 -21.12 -38.42 4.68
C ALA A 205 -20.53 -39.79 4.33
N ALA A 206 -21.14 -40.51 3.38
CA ALA A 206 -20.65 -41.81 2.92
C ALA A 206 -19.31 -41.68 2.17
N ALA A 207 -19.17 -40.70 1.27
CA ALA A 207 -17.95 -40.48 0.49
C ALA A 207 -16.75 -40.14 1.39
N VAL A 208 -16.93 -39.27 2.38
CA VAL A 208 -15.87 -38.85 3.31
C VAL A 208 -15.44 -40.00 4.22
N ARG A 209 -16.40 -40.75 4.78
CA ARG A 209 -16.10 -41.95 5.59
C ARG A 209 -15.29 -42.98 4.81
N ALA A 210 -15.59 -43.16 3.53
CA ALA A 210 -14.90 -44.14 2.69
C ALA A 210 -13.49 -43.69 2.27
N ARG A 211 -13.28 -42.39 2.03
CA ARG A 211 -12.03 -41.86 1.45
C ARG A 211 -11.04 -41.29 2.46
N ALA A 212 -11.53 -40.75 3.58
CA ALA A 212 -10.71 -40.02 4.55
C ALA A 212 -10.87 -40.53 5.99
N GLY A 213 -12.06 -40.97 6.39
CA GLY A 213 -12.37 -41.37 7.77
C GLY A 213 -13.60 -40.64 8.31
N GLY A 214 -14.28 -41.23 9.31
CA GLY A 214 -15.54 -40.69 9.84
C GLY A 214 -15.38 -39.47 10.73
N GLU A 215 -14.25 -39.37 11.43
CA GLU A 215 -13.82 -38.26 12.27
C GLU A 215 -13.66 -36.94 11.51
N HIS A 216 -13.47 -37.02 10.19
CA HIS A 216 -13.33 -35.84 9.33
C HIS A 216 -14.66 -35.22 8.89
N PHE A 217 -15.78 -35.90 9.14
CA PHE A 217 -17.13 -35.43 8.81
C PHE A 217 -17.79 -34.80 10.04
N LEU A 218 -17.79 -33.47 10.10
CA LEU A 218 -18.44 -32.70 11.17
C LEU A 218 -19.86 -32.22 10.77
N GLY A 219 -20.31 -32.59 9.58
CA GLY A 219 -21.55 -32.12 8.96
C GLY A 219 -21.31 -31.49 7.59
N VAL A 220 -22.18 -30.57 7.21
CA VAL A 220 -22.10 -29.84 5.94
C VAL A 220 -22.30 -28.35 6.18
N THR A 221 -21.81 -27.51 5.26
CA THR A 221 -22.26 -26.14 5.14
C THR A 221 -23.34 -26.03 4.07
N VAL A 222 -24.41 -25.28 4.35
CA VAL A 222 -25.49 -24.97 3.43
C VAL A 222 -25.31 -23.55 2.90
N GLN A 223 -25.32 -23.38 1.58
CA GLN A 223 -25.07 -22.10 0.89
C GLN A 223 -26.08 -21.92 -0.26
N PRO A 224 -26.49 -20.69 -0.60
CA PRO A 224 -27.29 -20.45 -1.81
C PRO A 224 -26.49 -20.79 -3.08
N MET A 225 -27.16 -21.28 -4.11
CA MET A 225 -26.54 -21.48 -5.42
C MET A 225 -26.37 -20.14 -6.14
N VAL A 226 -25.15 -19.61 -6.09
CA VAL A 226 -24.79 -18.33 -6.71
C VAL A 226 -24.66 -18.49 -8.22
N LYS A 227 -25.39 -17.68 -9.00
CA LYS A 227 -25.15 -17.57 -10.45
C LYS A 227 -23.76 -17.00 -10.73
N LEU A 228 -22.96 -17.71 -11.52
CA LEU A 228 -21.60 -17.33 -11.94
C LEU A 228 -21.63 -16.34 -13.12
N ASP A 229 -22.49 -15.32 -13.04
CA ASP A 229 -22.55 -14.25 -14.02
C ASP A 229 -21.48 -13.20 -13.67
N GLY A 230 -20.25 -13.44 -14.13
CA GLY A 230 -19.10 -12.59 -13.84
C GLY A 230 -17.76 -13.22 -14.27
N TYR A 231 -16.70 -12.72 -13.66
CA TYR A 231 -15.34 -13.25 -13.77
C TYR A 231 -14.95 -13.90 -12.45
N GLU A 232 -14.26 -15.04 -12.55
CA GLU A 232 -13.61 -15.66 -11.40
C GLU A 232 -12.21 -15.07 -11.26
N ILE A 233 -11.92 -14.52 -10.08
CA ILE A 233 -10.64 -13.91 -9.71
C ILE A 233 -10.06 -14.70 -8.54
N ILE A 234 -8.74 -14.74 -8.44
CA ILE A 234 -8.04 -15.21 -7.25
C ILE A 234 -7.42 -14.02 -6.52
N MET A 235 -7.59 -13.97 -5.19
CA MET A 235 -6.85 -13.09 -4.30
C MET A 235 -6.23 -13.94 -3.20
N GLY A 236 -4.92 -13.83 -2.99
CA GLY A 236 -4.23 -14.67 -2.02
C GLY A 236 -3.05 -13.96 -1.36
N SER A 237 -2.53 -14.58 -0.32
CA SER A 237 -1.29 -14.19 0.33
C SER A 237 -0.54 -15.41 0.80
N SER A 238 0.78 -15.41 0.64
CA SER A 238 1.68 -16.43 1.16
C SER A 238 2.93 -15.80 1.74
N THR A 239 3.52 -16.41 2.76
CA THR A 239 4.79 -15.96 3.31
C THR A 239 5.97 -16.36 2.42
N ASP A 240 6.72 -15.38 1.95
CA ASP A 240 8.06 -15.53 1.38
C ASP A 240 9.16 -15.43 2.47
N SER A 241 10.24 -16.16 2.28
CA SER A 241 11.36 -16.22 3.24
C SER A 241 12.15 -14.92 3.40
N GLN A 242 12.18 -14.07 2.37
CA GLN A 242 12.93 -12.81 2.36
C GLN A 242 12.00 -11.62 2.58
N PHE A 243 10.83 -11.64 1.93
CA PHE A 243 9.91 -10.49 1.91
C PHE A 243 8.77 -10.59 2.92
N GLY A 244 8.64 -11.70 3.66
CA GLY A 244 7.48 -11.92 4.53
C GLY A 244 6.21 -12.10 3.69
N PRO A 245 5.04 -11.62 4.14
CA PRO A 245 3.79 -11.78 3.40
C PRO A 245 3.83 -11.12 2.02
N VAL A 246 3.45 -11.87 0.98
CA VAL A 246 3.32 -11.39 -0.41
C VAL A 246 1.90 -11.66 -0.90
N LEU A 247 1.26 -10.64 -1.46
CA LEU A 247 -0.09 -10.70 -2.01
C LEU A 247 -0.06 -11.18 -3.46
N LEU A 248 -1.12 -11.87 -3.86
CA LEU A 248 -1.39 -12.41 -5.20
C LEU A 248 -2.76 -11.91 -5.68
N PHE A 249 -2.83 -11.48 -6.93
CA PHE A 249 -4.07 -11.17 -7.65
C PHE A 249 -3.98 -11.75 -9.06
N GLY A 250 -5.07 -12.33 -9.58
CA GLY A 250 -5.06 -12.88 -10.93
C GLY A 250 -6.37 -13.47 -11.40
N SER A 251 -6.33 -14.11 -12.58
CA SER A 251 -7.42 -14.95 -13.06
C SER A 251 -7.66 -16.11 -12.10
N GLY A 252 -8.89 -16.31 -11.64
CA GLY A 252 -9.29 -17.40 -10.73
C GLY A 252 -9.82 -18.64 -11.45
N GLY A 253 -10.41 -19.55 -10.67
CA GLY A 253 -11.04 -20.78 -11.17
C GLY A 253 -10.05 -21.95 -11.29
N GLN A 254 -10.42 -22.96 -12.07
CA GLN A 254 -9.65 -24.22 -12.15
C GLN A 254 -8.36 -24.12 -12.99
N LEU A 255 -8.26 -23.11 -13.86
CA LEU A 255 -7.17 -22.99 -14.84
C LEU A 255 -6.08 -21.98 -14.44
N VAL A 256 -6.03 -21.58 -13.16
CA VAL A 256 -5.06 -20.62 -12.61
C VAL A 256 -3.61 -21.01 -12.97
N GLU A 257 -3.26 -22.28 -12.76
CA GLU A 257 -1.90 -22.80 -13.02
C GLU A 257 -1.51 -22.79 -14.51
N VAL A 258 -2.50 -22.85 -15.41
CA VAL A 258 -2.31 -22.93 -16.86
C VAL A 258 -2.12 -21.54 -17.45
N PHE A 259 -2.99 -20.58 -17.10
CA PHE A 259 -2.93 -19.23 -17.67
C PHE A 259 -1.78 -18.38 -17.12
N LYS A 260 -1.32 -18.69 -15.90
CA LYS A 260 -0.25 -17.95 -15.20
C LYS A 260 -0.47 -16.42 -15.20
N ASP A 261 -1.73 -16.01 -15.24
CA ASP A 261 -2.14 -14.62 -15.25
C ASP A 261 -2.25 -14.09 -13.82
N ARG A 262 -1.12 -13.65 -13.27
CA ARG A 262 -1.01 -13.19 -11.89
C ARG A 262 -0.06 -12.02 -11.74
N ALA A 263 -0.35 -11.18 -10.77
CA ALA A 263 0.51 -10.12 -10.27
C ALA A 263 0.80 -10.34 -8.79
N LEU A 264 1.97 -9.89 -8.35
CA LEU A 264 2.41 -9.94 -6.96
C LEU A 264 2.60 -8.52 -6.43
N ALA A 265 2.32 -8.33 -5.14
CA ALA A 265 2.56 -7.06 -4.47
C ALA A 265 2.89 -7.27 -2.99
N LEU A 266 3.57 -6.30 -2.39
CA LEU A 266 3.89 -6.31 -0.96
C LEU A 266 2.81 -5.51 -0.20
N PRO A 267 2.29 -6.03 0.93
CA PRO A 267 1.42 -5.25 1.78
C PRO A 267 2.21 -4.21 2.61
N PRO A 268 1.57 -3.11 3.07
CA PRO A 268 0.18 -2.74 2.84
C PRO A 268 -0.06 -2.15 1.44
N LEU A 269 -1.23 -2.44 0.86
CA LEU A 269 -1.72 -1.80 -0.35
C LEU A 269 -2.54 -0.57 -0.03
N ASN A 270 -2.43 0.43 -0.90
CA ASN A 270 -3.43 1.47 -1.07
C ASN A 270 -4.17 1.28 -2.41
N THR A 271 -5.17 2.12 -2.70
CA THR A 271 -5.98 2.00 -3.92
C THR A 271 -5.18 2.14 -5.21
N THR A 272 -4.15 3.00 -5.25
CA THR A 272 -3.24 3.13 -6.41
C THR A 272 -2.43 1.85 -6.62
N LEU A 273 -1.81 1.31 -5.56
CA LEU A 273 -1.03 0.08 -5.62
C LEU A 273 -1.92 -1.12 -5.99
N ALA A 274 -3.12 -1.22 -5.43
CA ALA A 274 -4.10 -2.26 -5.76
C ALA A 274 -4.51 -2.19 -7.25
N ARG A 275 -4.82 -1.00 -7.77
CA ARG A 275 -5.14 -0.81 -9.19
C ARG A 275 -4.00 -1.23 -10.10
N ARG A 276 -2.76 -0.83 -9.77
CA ARG A 276 -1.56 -1.20 -10.54
C ARG A 276 -1.30 -2.70 -10.53
N MET A 277 -1.47 -3.34 -9.37
CA MET A 277 -1.39 -4.79 -9.25
C MET A 277 -2.38 -5.47 -10.21
N MET A 278 -3.61 -4.97 -10.30
CA MET A 278 -4.58 -5.49 -11.28
C MET A 278 -4.17 -5.20 -12.72
N GLU A 279 -3.69 -4.00 -13.04
CA GLU A 279 -3.26 -3.60 -14.39
C GLU A 279 -2.16 -4.49 -15.01
N GLN A 280 -1.38 -5.17 -14.17
CA GLN A 280 -0.35 -6.12 -14.60
C GLN A 280 -0.91 -7.47 -15.08
N THR A 281 -2.22 -7.71 -14.93
CA THR A 281 -2.90 -8.94 -15.33
C THR A 281 -3.67 -8.78 -16.64
N ARG A 282 -3.83 -9.88 -17.37
CA ARG A 282 -4.66 -9.96 -18.58
C ARG A 282 -6.14 -9.84 -18.22
N ILE A 283 -6.58 -10.45 -17.12
CA ILE A 283 -7.97 -10.38 -16.66
C ILE A 283 -8.46 -8.95 -16.45
N TYR A 284 -7.59 -8.03 -16.05
CA TYR A 284 -7.95 -6.60 -15.91
C TYR A 284 -8.54 -6.00 -17.18
N THR A 285 -8.10 -6.44 -18.36
CA THR A 285 -8.71 -6.01 -19.63
C THR A 285 -10.17 -6.45 -19.73
N ALA A 286 -10.48 -7.66 -19.25
CA ALA A 286 -11.85 -8.17 -19.22
C ALA A 286 -12.72 -7.50 -18.14
N LEU A 287 -12.12 -7.14 -16.99
CA LEU A 287 -12.81 -6.42 -15.91
C LEU A 287 -13.29 -5.03 -16.35
N LYS A 288 -12.61 -4.40 -17.32
CA LYS A 288 -13.05 -3.14 -17.94
C LYS A 288 -14.25 -3.28 -18.90
N GLY A 289 -14.78 -4.49 -19.05
CA GLY A 289 -15.89 -4.81 -19.93
C GLY A 289 -15.43 -5.32 -21.30
N VAL A 290 -16.17 -6.30 -21.82
CA VAL A 290 -15.99 -6.86 -23.17
C VAL A 290 -17.34 -6.96 -23.84
N ARG A 291 -17.36 -7.28 -25.13
CA ARG A 291 -18.62 -7.41 -25.87
C ARG A 291 -19.55 -8.42 -25.19
N GLY A 292 -20.72 -7.95 -24.75
CA GLY A 292 -21.74 -8.77 -24.09
C GLY A 292 -21.59 -8.91 -22.57
N ARG A 293 -20.61 -8.26 -21.93
CA ARG A 293 -20.47 -8.21 -20.46
C ARG A 293 -20.17 -6.79 -19.96
N PRO A 294 -20.95 -6.27 -18.99
CA PRO A 294 -20.67 -4.96 -18.39
C PRO A 294 -19.33 -4.97 -17.63
N PRO A 295 -18.70 -3.79 -17.45
CA PRO A 295 -17.52 -3.66 -16.61
C PRO A 295 -17.81 -3.99 -15.15
N VAL A 296 -16.81 -4.53 -14.46
CA VAL A 296 -16.81 -4.66 -12.99
C VAL A 296 -16.53 -3.29 -12.39
N ASP A 297 -17.06 -3.03 -11.19
CA ASP A 297 -16.65 -1.87 -10.40
C ASP A 297 -15.19 -2.03 -9.92
N VAL A 298 -14.26 -1.52 -10.74
CA VAL A 298 -12.82 -1.56 -10.47
C VAL A 298 -12.45 -0.76 -9.21
N ALA A 299 -13.21 0.29 -8.89
CA ALA A 299 -12.96 1.08 -7.68
C ALA A 299 -13.30 0.26 -6.43
N ALA A 300 -14.47 -0.39 -6.41
CA ALA A 300 -14.85 -1.31 -5.34
C ALA A 300 -13.88 -2.49 -5.20
N LEU A 301 -13.41 -3.06 -6.32
CA LEU A 301 -12.42 -4.14 -6.30
C LEU A 301 -11.06 -3.67 -5.76
N SER A 302 -10.64 -2.44 -6.08
CA SER A 302 -9.42 -1.84 -5.52
C SER A 302 -9.53 -1.67 -4.01
N GLN A 303 -10.69 -1.21 -3.51
CA GLN A 303 -10.94 -1.11 -2.06
C GLN A 303 -10.97 -2.48 -1.38
N LEU A 304 -11.54 -3.50 -2.03
CA LEU A 304 -11.54 -4.87 -1.53
C LEU A 304 -10.12 -5.43 -1.40
N LEU A 305 -9.24 -5.15 -2.36
CA LEU A 305 -7.82 -5.51 -2.29
C LEU A 305 -7.09 -4.79 -1.16
N VAL A 306 -7.41 -3.53 -0.88
CA VAL A 306 -6.87 -2.80 0.27
C VAL A 306 -7.33 -3.44 1.58
N ARG A 307 -8.62 -3.80 1.71
CA ARG A 307 -9.14 -4.53 2.88
C ARG A 307 -8.47 -5.88 3.06
N PHE A 308 -8.28 -6.63 1.98
CA PHE A 308 -7.54 -7.90 1.99
C PHE A 308 -6.08 -7.71 2.41
N SER A 309 -5.40 -6.68 1.88
CA SER A 309 -4.05 -6.34 2.30
C SER A 309 -3.98 -6.00 3.79
N GLN A 310 -4.98 -5.30 4.33
CA GLN A 310 -5.02 -4.95 5.75
C GLN A 310 -5.26 -6.18 6.63
N LEU A 311 -6.13 -7.10 6.21
CA LEU A 311 -6.32 -8.40 6.86
C LEU A 311 -4.97 -9.11 7.03
N VAL A 312 -4.17 -9.18 5.96
CA VAL A 312 -2.86 -9.84 5.98
C VAL A 312 -1.86 -9.11 6.89
N VAL A 313 -1.91 -7.79 6.94
CA VAL A 313 -1.03 -6.95 7.78
C VAL A 313 -1.34 -7.11 9.27
N GLU A 314 -2.63 -7.06 9.62
CA GLU A 314 -3.07 -7.06 11.02
C GLU A 314 -3.05 -8.48 11.61
N GLN A 315 -3.47 -9.49 10.84
CA GLN A 315 -3.56 -10.87 11.30
C GLN A 315 -2.24 -11.62 11.04
N ARG A 316 -1.18 -11.25 11.77
CA ARG A 316 0.19 -11.76 11.57
C ARG A 316 0.35 -13.27 11.72
N TRP A 317 -0.61 -13.95 12.34
CA TRP A 317 -0.64 -15.40 12.49
C TRP A 317 -1.06 -16.14 11.22
N LEU A 318 -1.53 -15.41 10.19
CA LEU A 318 -1.79 -15.97 8.87
C LEU A 318 -0.49 -16.36 8.18
N LYS A 319 -0.42 -17.63 7.78
CA LYS A 319 0.69 -18.17 6.98
C LYS A 319 0.34 -18.15 5.49
N GLU A 320 -0.90 -18.48 5.17
CA GLU A 320 -1.42 -18.50 3.80
C GLU A 320 -2.91 -18.19 3.83
N ILE A 321 -3.39 -17.42 2.85
CA ILE A 321 -4.81 -17.20 2.64
C ILE A 321 -5.09 -17.16 1.14
N ASP A 322 -6.15 -17.83 0.70
CA ASP A 322 -6.57 -17.88 -0.69
C ASP A 322 -8.08 -17.71 -0.78
N ILE A 323 -8.53 -16.72 -1.56
CA ILE A 323 -9.91 -16.55 -1.99
C ILE A 323 -9.99 -16.98 -3.45
N ASN A 324 -10.43 -18.21 -3.67
CA ASN A 324 -10.58 -18.77 -5.01
C ASN A 324 -11.83 -19.68 -5.10
N PRO A 325 -12.87 -19.28 -5.85
CA PRO A 325 -12.98 -18.03 -6.61
C PRO A 325 -13.55 -16.87 -5.77
N LEU A 326 -13.04 -15.67 -6.03
CA LEU A 326 -13.77 -14.41 -5.84
C LEU A 326 -14.57 -14.13 -7.12
N LEU A 327 -15.90 -14.14 -7.03
CA LEU A 327 -16.77 -13.75 -8.12
C LEU A 327 -16.80 -12.22 -8.24
N ALA A 328 -16.45 -11.70 -9.40
CA ALA A 328 -16.52 -10.28 -9.73
C ALA A 328 -17.46 -10.01 -10.90
N SER A 329 -18.52 -9.25 -10.65
CA SER A 329 -19.49 -8.82 -11.67
C SER A 329 -19.74 -7.31 -11.59
N SER A 330 -20.55 -6.78 -12.49
CA SER A 330 -21.00 -5.38 -12.43
C SER A 330 -21.88 -5.07 -11.22
N GLU A 331 -22.46 -6.09 -10.59
CA GLU A 331 -23.43 -5.94 -9.49
C GLU A 331 -22.82 -6.24 -8.13
N ARG A 332 -21.83 -7.15 -8.07
CA ARG A 332 -21.28 -7.63 -6.80
C ARG A 332 -19.87 -8.16 -6.91
N LEU A 333 -19.18 -8.09 -5.77
CA LEU A 333 -17.94 -8.81 -5.48
C LEU A 333 -18.27 -9.81 -4.36
N LEU A 334 -17.98 -11.10 -4.55
CA LEU A 334 -18.39 -12.13 -3.59
C LEU A 334 -17.38 -13.27 -3.53
N ALA A 335 -16.80 -13.51 -2.35
CA ALA A 335 -15.95 -14.68 -2.08
C ALA A 335 -16.83 -15.94 -1.97
N LEU A 336 -16.65 -16.88 -2.91
CA LEU A 336 -17.41 -18.13 -2.94
C LEU A 336 -16.76 -19.23 -2.12
N ASP A 337 -15.43 -19.23 -2.08
CA ASP A 337 -14.62 -20.09 -1.24
C ASP A 337 -13.42 -19.33 -0.68
N ALA A 338 -12.91 -19.83 0.45
CA ALA A 338 -11.75 -19.28 1.12
C ALA A 338 -11.00 -20.40 1.84
N ARG A 339 -9.67 -20.40 1.73
CA ARG A 339 -8.77 -21.29 2.45
C ARG A 339 -7.81 -20.44 3.27
N VAL A 340 -7.73 -20.73 4.56
CA VAL A 340 -6.82 -20.03 5.48
C VAL A 340 -5.96 -21.03 6.23
N VAL A 341 -4.65 -20.81 6.17
CA VAL A 341 -3.62 -21.54 6.91
C VAL A 341 -2.98 -20.57 7.88
N VAL A 342 -2.85 -21.00 9.14
CA VAL A 342 -2.24 -20.22 10.22
C VAL A 342 -0.93 -20.87 10.64
N HIS A 343 -0.02 -20.07 11.21
CA HIS A 343 1.16 -20.59 11.88
C HIS A 343 0.75 -21.49 13.06
N GLY A 344 1.41 -22.63 13.20
CA GLY A 344 1.08 -23.60 14.24
C GLY A 344 1.35 -23.09 15.66
N PRO A 345 0.90 -23.85 16.68
CA PRO A 345 1.10 -23.49 18.08
C PRO A 345 2.58 -23.39 18.49
N GLU A 346 3.48 -24.04 17.73
CA GLU A 346 4.93 -24.01 17.95
C GLU A 346 5.59 -22.65 17.63
N VAL A 347 4.93 -21.81 16.82
CA VAL A 347 5.48 -20.52 16.41
C VAL A 347 5.13 -19.45 17.45
N THR A 348 6.16 -18.75 17.95
CA THR A 348 6.01 -17.61 18.87
C THR A 348 5.87 -16.30 18.10
N ALA A 349 5.36 -15.25 18.76
CA ALA A 349 5.13 -13.95 18.12
C ALA A 349 6.41 -13.32 17.56
N ASP A 350 7.54 -13.51 18.24
CA ASP A 350 8.85 -12.99 17.82
C ASP A 350 9.42 -13.73 16.59
N ALA A 351 8.99 -14.97 16.36
CA ALA A 351 9.38 -15.78 15.22
C ALA A 351 8.49 -15.55 13.98
N LEU A 352 7.46 -14.71 14.08
CA LEU A 352 6.61 -14.39 12.95
C LEU A 352 7.39 -13.58 11.90
N PRO A 353 7.14 -13.84 10.60
CA PRO A 353 7.69 -13.04 9.53
C PRO A 353 7.45 -11.54 9.78
N GLN A 354 8.47 -10.74 9.47
CA GLN A 354 8.34 -9.29 9.49
C GLN A 354 7.63 -8.84 8.21
N LEU A 355 6.91 -7.73 8.31
CA LEU A 355 6.34 -7.09 7.14
C LEU A 355 7.47 -6.39 6.35
N PRO A 356 7.46 -6.45 5.02
CA PRO A 356 8.48 -5.80 4.19
C PRO A 356 8.36 -4.26 4.22
N ILE A 357 7.14 -3.77 4.49
CA ILE A 357 6.82 -2.36 4.60
C ILE A 357 6.09 -2.18 5.92
N ARG A 358 6.54 -1.22 6.73
CA ARG A 358 5.90 -0.94 8.01
C ARG A 358 4.49 -0.36 7.79
N PRO A 359 3.45 -0.94 8.41
CA PRO A 359 2.10 -0.43 8.25
C PRO A 359 1.89 0.90 8.98
N TYR A 360 0.77 1.56 8.70
CA TYR A 360 0.38 2.79 9.37
C TYR A 360 0.35 2.58 10.90
N PRO A 361 1.14 3.32 11.70
CA PRO A 361 1.30 3.04 13.12
C PRO A 361 0.18 3.69 13.94
N SER A 362 -0.99 3.04 13.92
CA SER A 362 -2.22 3.51 14.56
C SER A 362 -2.09 3.72 16.07
N GLN A 363 -1.14 3.08 16.74
CA GLN A 363 -0.86 3.28 18.17
C GLN A 363 -0.45 4.71 18.52
N TYR A 364 0.00 5.51 17.56
CA TYR A 364 0.37 6.92 17.77
C TYR A 364 -0.77 7.91 17.50
N VAL A 365 -1.96 7.41 17.16
CA VAL A 365 -3.16 8.23 17.02
C VAL A 365 -3.72 8.54 18.40
N GLY A 366 -3.93 9.82 18.71
CA GLY A 366 -4.59 10.19 19.96
C GLY A 366 -5.06 11.64 19.97
N SER A 367 -6.24 11.84 20.55
CA SER A 367 -6.84 13.16 20.73
C SER A 367 -6.03 14.02 21.70
N TRP A 368 -6.05 15.32 21.49
CA TRP A 368 -5.44 16.33 22.35
C TRP A 368 -6.22 17.64 22.23
N VAL A 369 -6.12 18.50 23.25
CA VAL A 369 -6.76 19.83 23.23
C VAL A 369 -5.67 20.87 23.45
N THR A 370 -5.62 21.87 22.57
CA THR A 370 -4.67 22.97 22.73
C THR A 370 -4.96 23.78 23.98
N LYS A 371 -3.99 24.59 24.43
CA LYS A 371 -4.21 25.51 25.56
C LYS A 371 -5.37 26.48 25.34
N ASP A 372 -5.67 26.78 24.08
CA ASP A 372 -6.75 27.69 23.69
C ASP A 372 -8.08 26.94 23.44
N GLY A 373 -8.16 25.66 23.83
CA GLY A 373 -9.39 24.87 23.75
C GLY A 373 -9.67 24.25 22.37
N ILE A 374 -8.74 24.31 21.43
CA ILE A 374 -8.94 23.76 20.08
C ILE A 374 -8.73 22.23 20.14
N PRO A 375 -9.73 21.41 19.81
CA PRO A 375 -9.56 19.96 19.77
C PRO A 375 -8.75 19.56 18.53
N VAL A 376 -7.76 18.70 18.70
CA VAL A 376 -6.96 18.16 17.60
C VAL A 376 -6.77 16.66 17.77
N THR A 377 -6.60 15.95 16.65
CA THR A 377 -6.12 14.58 16.63
C THR A 377 -4.67 14.58 16.21
N ILE A 378 -3.76 14.18 17.09
CA ILE A 378 -2.37 13.98 16.70
C ILE A 378 -2.24 12.55 16.17
N ARG A 379 -1.78 12.41 14.94
CA ARG A 379 -1.66 11.12 14.25
C ARG A 379 -0.46 11.08 13.31
N PRO A 380 0.06 9.91 12.95
CA PRO A 380 1.03 9.81 11.86
C PRO A 380 0.51 10.44 10.56
N ILE A 381 1.42 11.08 9.82
CA ILE A 381 1.12 11.65 8.51
C ILE A 381 0.75 10.53 7.55
N ARG A 382 -0.19 10.83 6.65
CA ARG A 382 -0.60 9.93 5.58
C ARG A 382 -0.26 10.58 4.24
N PRO A 383 0.01 9.79 3.19
CA PRO A 383 0.16 10.32 1.85
C PRO A 383 -1.01 11.23 1.40
N GLU A 384 -2.22 10.94 1.89
CA GLU A 384 -3.48 11.70 1.80
C GLU A 384 -3.40 13.16 2.25
N ASP A 385 -2.43 13.48 3.11
CA ASP A 385 -2.34 14.79 3.74
C ASP A 385 -1.71 15.86 2.84
N GLU A 386 -1.23 15.51 1.64
CA GLU A 386 -0.56 16.46 0.73
C GLU A 386 -1.41 17.72 0.44
N PRO A 387 -2.70 17.64 0.08
CA PRO A 387 -3.54 18.83 -0.10
C PRO A 387 -3.70 19.68 1.18
N LEU A 388 -3.72 19.03 2.35
CA LEU A 388 -3.79 19.72 3.64
C LEU A 388 -2.46 20.40 3.97
N LEU A 389 -1.33 19.81 3.60
CA LEU A 389 -0.02 20.43 3.72
C LEU A 389 0.16 21.62 2.77
N VAL A 390 -0.44 21.60 1.57
CA VAL A 390 -0.48 22.78 0.69
C VAL A 390 -1.15 23.94 1.42
N LYS A 391 -2.35 23.73 1.98
CA LYS A 391 -3.08 24.76 2.75
C LYS A 391 -2.28 25.22 3.97
N PHE A 392 -1.70 24.27 4.71
CA PHE A 392 -0.84 24.57 5.86
C PHE A 392 0.35 25.45 5.46
N HIS A 393 1.04 25.16 4.36
CA HIS A 393 2.17 25.97 3.91
C HIS A 393 1.77 27.39 3.45
N GLN A 394 0.53 27.58 2.99
CA GLN A 394 -0.02 28.90 2.63
C GLN A 394 -0.24 29.80 3.85
N THR A 395 -0.48 29.23 5.04
CA THR A 395 -0.71 30.02 6.27
C THR A 395 0.58 30.44 6.97
N LEU A 396 1.73 29.86 6.59
CA LEU A 396 3.01 30.10 7.26
C LEU A 396 3.66 31.43 6.85
N SER A 397 4.13 32.17 7.87
CA SER A 397 4.97 33.34 7.73
C SER A 397 6.38 33.00 7.21
N GLU A 398 7.03 33.95 6.54
CA GLU A 398 8.42 33.80 6.08
C GLU A 398 9.37 33.51 7.24
N ARG A 399 9.10 34.10 8.42
CA ARG A 399 9.86 33.85 9.65
C ARG A 399 9.77 32.39 10.08
N SER A 400 8.57 31.83 10.15
CA SER A 400 8.37 30.42 10.54
C SER A 400 9.01 29.45 9.55
N VAL A 401 9.00 29.77 8.26
CA VAL A 401 9.72 29.00 7.22
C VAL A 401 11.24 29.09 7.43
N TYR A 402 11.79 30.29 7.60
CA TYR A 402 13.21 30.50 7.83
C TYR A 402 13.71 29.74 9.06
N LEU A 403 12.98 29.82 10.18
CA LEU A 403 13.33 29.12 11.41
C LEU A 403 13.31 27.59 11.28
N ARG A 404 12.53 27.04 10.34
CA ARG A 404 12.41 25.59 10.11
C ARG A 404 13.41 25.06 9.10
N TYR A 405 13.65 25.80 8.01
CA TYR A 405 14.43 25.33 6.85
C TYR A 405 15.79 26.02 6.69
N PHE A 406 16.11 26.96 7.58
CA PHE A 406 17.38 27.70 7.63
C PHE A 406 17.63 28.54 6.38
N GLN A 407 16.58 28.74 5.57
CA GLN A 407 16.61 29.51 4.34
C GLN A 407 15.21 30.03 4.01
N ILE A 408 15.16 31.12 3.24
CA ILE A 408 13.91 31.64 2.69
C ILE A 408 13.51 30.77 1.49
N MET A 409 12.28 30.24 1.52
CA MET A 409 11.74 29.42 0.44
C MET A 409 10.49 30.07 -0.15
N LYS A 410 10.45 30.20 -1.48
CA LYS A 410 9.26 30.71 -2.19
C LYS A 410 8.07 29.78 -1.95
N LEU A 411 6.86 30.33 -1.83
CA LEU A 411 5.65 29.52 -1.64
C LEU A 411 5.51 28.45 -2.74
N SER A 412 5.78 28.78 -4.00
CA SER A 412 5.74 27.83 -5.12
C SER A 412 6.66 26.61 -4.95
N GLN A 413 7.83 26.78 -4.31
CA GLN A 413 8.74 25.68 -3.99
C GLN A 413 8.23 24.88 -2.78
N ARG A 414 7.64 25.55 -1.79
CA ARG A 414 7.09 24.92 -0.59
C ARG A 414 5.91 24.01 -0.91
N ILE A 415 5.04 24.44 -1.82
CA ILE A 415 3.82 23.70 -2.23
C ILE A 415 4.01 22.84 -3.48
N ALA A 416 5.25 22.68 -3.96
CA ALA A 416 5.52 21.82 -5.10
C ALA A 416 5.09 20.39 -4.77
N HIS A 417 4.22 19.82 -5.62
CA HIS A 417 3.66 18.48 -5.44
C HIS A 417 4.74 17.42 -5.15
N GLU A 418 5.80 17.35 -5.99
CA GLU A 418 6.90 16.40 -5.80
C GLU A 418 7.59 16.50 -4.44
N ARG A 419 7.66 17.70 -3.87
CA ARG A 419 8.26 17.93 -2.55
C ARG A 419 7.30 17.45 -1.46
N LEU A 420 6.05 17.89 -1.49
CA LEU A 420 5.07 17.57 -0.46
C LEU A 420 4.75 16.08 -0.43
N THR A 421 4.68 15.41 -1.58
CA THR A 421 4.39 13.99 -1.56
C THR A 421 5.54 13.17 -0.98
N ARG A 422 6.81 13.56 -1.18
CA ARG A 422 7.94 12.96 -0.44
C ARG A 422 7.88 13.25 1.07
N MET A 423 7.24 14.34 1.47
CA MET A 423 7.02 14.63 2.88
C MET A 423 5.87 13.82 3.47
N CYS A 424 4.82 13.51 2.71
CA CYS A 424 3.68 12.73 3.20
C CYS A 424 3.88 11.21 3.08
N PHE A 425 4.50 10.75 1.98
CA PHE A 425 4.81 9.35 1.72
C PHE A 425 6.16 8.98 2.34
N ILE A 426 6.14 8.73 3.64
CA ILE A 426 7.32 8.34 4.41
C ILE A 426 7.36 6.83 4.67
N ASP A 427 8.57 6.30 4.81
CA ASP A 427 8.78 4.98 5.38
C ASP A 427 8.76 5.09 6.90
N TYR A 428 7.69 4.60 7.54
CA TYR A 428 7.51 4.66 8.99
C TYR A 428 8.62 3.97 9.80
N ASP A 429 9.42 3.09 9.17
CA ASP A 429 10.57 2.48 9.81
C ASP A 429 11.77 3.42 9.90
N ARG A 430 11.93 4.31 8.92
CA ARG A 430 13.08 5.24 8.83
C ARG A 430 12.74 6.64 9.30
N GLU A 431 11.49 7.06 9.13
CA GLU A 431 11.01 8.39 9.46
C GLU A 431 9.62 8.31 10.11
N MET A 432 9.38 9.11 11.14
CA MET A 432 8.06 9.31 11.71
C MET A 432 7.68 10.77 11.57
N ALA A 433 6.55 11.08 10.94
CA ALA A 433 5.96 12.41 11.03
C ALA A 433 4.57 12.33 11.66
N LEU A 434 4.32 13.20 12.63
CA LEU A 434 3.05 13.38 13.31
C LEU A 434 2.43 14.71 12.87
N VAL A 435 1.16 14.69 12.51
CA VAL A 435 0.37 15.88 12.17
C VAL A 435 -0.63 16.16 13.28
N ALA A 436 -0.83 17.44 13.61
CA ALA A 436 -1.94 17.89 14.42
C ALA A 436 -3.12 18.20 13.50
N ASP A 437 -4.00 17.22 13.34
CA ASP A 437 -5.18 17.26 12.48
C ASP A 437 -6.34 17.92 13.23
N HIS A 438 -6.93 18.96 12.64
CA HIS A 438 -8.08 19.67 13.18
C HIS A 438 -9.22 19.69 12.16
N ARG A 439 -10.40 19.30 12.63
CA ARG A 439 -11.66 19.51 11.92
C ARG A 439 -12.53 20.45 12.72
N ASP A 440 -12.83 21.60 12.15
CA ASP A 440 -13.67 22.62 12.77
C ASP A 440 -15.09 22.05 12.94
N PRO A 441 -15.60 21.95 14.19
CA PRO A 441 -16.94 21.41 14.44
C PRO A 441 -18.09 22.24 13.86
N GLN A 442 -17.88 23.54 13.64
CA GLN A 442 -18.91 24.47 13.18
C GLN A 442 -18.94 24.57 11.65
N THR A 443 -17.77 24.69 11.03
CA THR A 443 -17.64 24.87 9.58
C THR A 443 -17.42 23.55 8.82
N GLY A 444 -16.98 22.51 9.53
CA GLY A 444 -16.54 21.25 8.94
C GLY A 444 -15.19 21.33 8.24
N GLU A 445 -14.51 22.49 8.29
CA GLU A 445 -13.23 22.71 7.63
C GLU A 445 -12.15 21.78 8.21
N HIS A 446 -11.37 21.16 7.33
CA HIS A 446 -10.31 20.21 7.67
C HIS A 446 -8.95 20.81 7.37
N GLN A 447 -8.08 20.87 8.38
CA GLN A 447 -6.76 21.49 8.29
C GLN A 447 -5.73 20.84 9.20
N ILE A 448 -4.45 20.92 8.79
CA ILE A 448 -3.30 20.56 9.63
C ILE A 448 -2.78 21.83 10.29
N LEU A 449 -2.63 21.81 11.62
CA LEU A 449 -2.18 22.96 12.42
C LEU A 449 -0.69 22.90 12.77
N ALA A 450 -0.09 21.71 12.77
CA ALA A 450 1.32 21.51 13.04
C ALA A 450 1.82 20.17 12.50
N VAL A 451 3.11 20.09 12.22
CA VAL A 451 3.81 18.89 11.79
C VAL A 451 5.09 18.74 12.61
N GLY A 452 5.28 17.58 13.23
CA GLY A 452 6.54 17.16 13.83
C GLY A 452 7.10 15.98 13.06
N ARG A 453 8.42 15.94 12.83
CA ARG A 453 9.13 14.84 12.18
C ARG A 453 10.26 14.34 13.06
N LEU A 454 10.53 13.05 13.00
CA LEU A 454 11.67 12.34 13.54
C LEU A 454 12.27 11.49 12.41
N SER A 455 13.54 11.67 12.07
CA SER A 455 14.21 11.00 10.96
C SER A 455 15.43 10.24 11.48
N LYS A 456 15.47 8.92 11.30
CA LYS A 456 16.62 8.10 11.73
C LYS A 456 17.84 8.45 10.89
N LEU A 457 18.98 8.66 11.56
CA LEU A 457 20.25 8.93 10.91
C LEU A 457 20.81 7.64 10.29
N PRO A 458 21.27 7.65 9.02
CA PRO A 458 21.78 6.45 8.38
C PRO A 458 22.99 5.86 9.11
N GLY A 459 22.91 4.58 9.46
CA GLY A 459 24.02 3.83 10.07
C GLY A 459 24.22 4.07 11.56
N THR A 460 23.37 4.87 12.22
CA THR A 460 23.38 5.06 13.67
C THR A 460 22.04 4.63 14.28
N ASN A 461 21.99 4.54 15.61
CA ASN A 461 20.75 4.33 16.35
C ASN A 461 20.23 5.66 16.92
N GLU A 462 20.36 6.73 16.14
CA GLU A 462 20.00 8.10 16.52
C GLU A 462 19.01 8.68 15.52
N ALA A 463 18.27 9.70 15.92
CA ALA A 463 17.35 10.40 15.03
C ALA A 463 17.36 11.91 15.23
N GLU A 464 17.04 12.62 14.15
CA GLU A 464 16.85 14.06 14.19
C GLU A 464 15.37 14.42 14.22
N PHE A 465 14.99 15.39 15.06
CA PHE A 465 13.63 15.90 15.06
C PHE A 465 13.53 17.25 14.37
N ALA A 466 12.33 17.57 13.86
CA ALA A 466 12.02 18.91 13.42
C ALA A 466 10.53 19.21 13.51
N ILE A 467 10.19 20.45 13.86
CA ILE A 467 8.80 20.85 14.14
C ILE A 467 8.45 22.14 13.40
N LEU A 468 7.23 22.19 12.88
CA LEU A 468 6.65 23.35 12.24
C LEU A 468 5.21 23.50 12.73
N VAL A 469 4.88 24.65 13.31
CA VAL A 469 3.55 24.97 13.86
C VAL A 469 2.99 26.17 13.10
N SER A 470 1.72 26.11 12.72
CA SER A 470 0.99 27.25 12.12
C SER A 470 1.14 28.49 12.99
N ASP A 471 1.38 29.65 12.38
CA ASP A 471 1.52 30.91 13.12
C ASP A 471 0.30 31.21 14.00
N GLN A 472 -0.90 30.80 13.55
CA GLN A 472 -2.16 30.97 14.29
C GLN A 472 -2.24 30.10 15.55
N CYS A 473 -1.45 29.02 15.63
CA CYS A 473 -1.46 28.08 16.75
C CYS A 473 -0.09 28.02 17.48
N GLN A 474 0.74 29.05 17.32
CA GLN A 474 1.95 29.19 18.13
C GLN A 474 1.60 29.51 19.57
N ARG A 475 2.43 29.03 20.51
CA ARG A 475 2.23 29.16 21.97
C ARG A 475 1.02 28.41 22.55
N CYS A 476 0.24 27.72 21.74
CA CYS A 476 -0.89 26.87 22.17
C CYS A 476 -0.48 25.51 22.73
N GLY A 477 0.82 25.22 22.82
CA GLY A 477 1.38 23.97 23.35
C GLY A 477 1.62 22.85 22.32
N LEU A 478 1.15 23.00 21.08
CA LEU A 478 1.29 21.98 20.02
C LEU A 478 2.74 21.53 19.77
N GLY A 479 3.68 22.47 19.67
CA GLY A 479 5.09 22.12 19.45
C GLY A 479 5.70 21.31 20.59
N THR A 480 5.26 21.53 21.83
CA THR A 480 5.72 20.75 22.99
C THR A 480 5.10 19.36 23.00
N GLU A 481 3.81 19.26 22.69
CA GLU A 481 3.12 17.97 22.63
C GLU A 481 3.62 17.09 21.48
N LEU A 482 3.85 17.66 20.29
CA LEU A 482 4.45 16.94 19.17
C LEU A 482 5.85 16.42 19.53
N LEU A 483 6.74 17.25 20.08
CA LEU A 483 8.08 16.78 20.46
C LEU A 483 8.01 15.69 21.53
N ARG A 484 7.12 15.83 22.53
CA ARG A 484 6.90 14.81 23.56
C ARG A 484 6.51 13.46 22.93
N ARG A 485 5.58 13.47 21.98
CA ARG A 485 5.15 12.23 21.29
C ARG A 485 6.25 11.66 20.39
N LEU A 486 7.03 12.49 19.70
CA LEU A 486 8.18 12.02 18.92
C LEU A 486 9.27 11.40 19.82
N VAL A 487 9.52 11.96 21.00
CA VAL A 487 10.39 11.34 22.01
C VAL A 487 9.84 9.99 22.45
N GLN A 488 8.53 9.87 22.67
CA GLN A 488 7.91 8.57 22.97
C GLN A 488 8.08 7.57 21.81
N VAL A 489 7.87 7.99 20.56
CA VAL A 489 8.15 7.17 19.38
C VAL A 489 9.60 6.69 19.42
N GLY A 490 10.56 7.57 19.66
CA GLY A 490 11.97 7.17 19.74
C GLY A 490 12.26 6.10 20.80
N ARG A 491 11.59 6.17 21.96
CA ARG A 491 11.69 5.13 23.00
C ARG A 491 11.11 3.80 22.55
N ASP A 492 9.94 3.81 21.93
CA ASP A 492 9.29 2.60 21.41
C ASP A 492 10.15 1.95 20.31
N GLU A 493 10.82 2.78 19.50
CA GLU A 493 11.78 2.39 18.46
C GLU A 493 13.15 1.98 19.02
N ARG A 494 13.38 2.10 20.33
CA ARG A 494 14.65 1.79 21.01
C ARG A 494 15.84 2.58 20.44
N LEU A 495 15.60 3.82 20.03
CA LEU A 495 16.67 4.76 19.67
C LEU A 495 17.52 5.09 20.90
N GLN A 496 18.80 5.36 20.70
CA GLN A 496 19.71 5.80 21.76
C GLN A 496 19.55 7.29 22.04
N ARG A 497 19.54 8.10 20.98
CA ARG A 497 19.54 9.56 21.07
C ARG A 497 18.60 10.21 20.07
N ILE A 498 17.99 11.31 20.49
CA ILE A 498 17.29 12.25 19.60
C ILE A 498 17.97 13.60 19.66
N GLY A 499 18.25 14.21 18.50
CA GLY A 499 18.85 15.54 18.41
C GLY A 499 18.18 16.46 17.39
N ALA A 500 18.57 17.73 17.39
CA ALA A 500 18.29 18.67 16.30
C ALA A 500 19.21 19.89 16.39
N ASP A 501 19.53 20.46 15.23
CA ASP A 501 20.10 21.79 15.14
C ASP A 501 18.99 22.85 15.11
N ILE A 502 19.16 23.90 15.88
CA ILE A 502 18.17 24.96 16.08
C ILE A 502 18.87 26.32 15.88
N LEU A 503 18.36 27.20 15.02
CA LEU A 503 18.91 28.55 14.90
C LEU A 503 18.94 29.29 16.25
N LEU A 504 19.98 30.08 16.50
CA LEU A 504 20.13 30.88 17.73
C LEU A 504 18.89 31.76 18.01
N ASP A 505 18.27 32.31 16.95
CA ASP A 505 17.09 33.17 17.06
C ASP A 505 15.79 32.41 17.38
N ASN A 506 15.79 31.07 17.32
CA ASN A 506 14.62 30.24 17.60
C ASN A 506 14.49 29.93 19.10
N ILE A 507 14.39 30.99 19.91
CA ILE A 507 14.24 30.90 21.37
C ILE A 507 13.01 30.07 21.79
N ALA A 508 11.96 30.08 20.96
CA ALA A 508 10.76 29.30 21.23
C ALA A 508 11.04 27.79 21.20
N MET A 509 11.79 27.29 20.20
CA MET A 509 12.13 25.88 20.10
C MET A 509 13.15 25.46 21.18
N GLN A 510 14.13 26.31 21.49
CA GLN A 510 15.07 26.08 22.58
C GLN A 510 14.34 25.85 23.91
N ARG A 511 13.38 26.72 24.27
CA ARG A 511 12.54 26.55 25.48
C ARG A 511 11.69 25.27 25.48
N VAL A 512 11.21 24.85 24.31
CA VAL A 512 10.46 23.59 24.19
C VAL A 512 11.38 22.39 24.46
N CYS A 513 12.61 22.43 23.97
CA CYS A 513 13.63 21.40 24.21
C CYS A 513 14.00 21.32 25.69
N GLU A 514 14.35 22.45 26.31
CA GLU A 514 14.66 22.53 27.75
C GLU A 514 13.54 21.94 28.61
N LYS A 515 12.28 22.30 28.30
CA LYS A 515 11.10 21.80 29.03
C LYS A 515 10.93 20.28 28.96
N LEU A 516 11.43 19.65 27.89
CA LEU A 516 11.36 18.20 27.69
C LEU A 516 12.64 17.47 28.10
N GLY A 517 13.61 18.19 28.69
CA GLY A 517 14.83 17.60 29.23
C GLY A 517 15.97 17.43 28.24
N PHE A 518 15.93 18.12 27.09
CA PHE A 518 17.05 18.15 26.16
C PHE A 518 18.19 19.01 26.73
N SER A 519 19.43 18.57 26.50
CA SER A 519 20.64 19.35 26.72
C SER A 519 20.89 20.26 25.52
N LEU A 520 21.17 21.54 25.77
CA LEU A 520 21.47 22.51 24.72
C LEU A 520 22.98 22.83 24.72
N HIS A 521 23.61 22.62 23.57
CA HIS A 521 25.00 22.94 23.31
C HIS A 521 25.05 24.11 22.33
N HIS A 522 25.59 25.23 22.77
CA HIS A 522 25.75 26.42 21.93
C HIS A 522 27.07 26.34 21.18
N ASP A 523 27.01 26.34 19.85
CA ASP A 523 28.19 26.56 19.02
C ASP A 523 28.21 28.03 18.54
N PRO A 524 29.08 28.88 19.09
CA PRO A 524 29.12 30.28 18.73
C PRO A 524 29.65 30.55 17.32
N GLU A 525 30.30 29.59 16.64
CA GLU A 525 30.84 29.80 15.29
C GLU A 525 29.80 29.53 14.18
N ASP A 526 28.84 28.63 14.42
CA ASP A 526 27.91 28.14 13.37
C ASP A 526 26.50 28.78 13.41
N GLY A 527 26.22 29.68 14.36
CA GLY A 527 24.92 30.37 14.43
C GLY A 527 23.75 29.47 14.86
N ILE A 528 24.05 28.30 15.41
CA ILE A 528 23.09 27.25 15.79
C ILE A 528 23.28 26.80 17.24
N VAL A 529 22.23 26.19 17.78
CA VAL A 529 22.19 25.51 19.08
C VAL A 529 21.80 24.07 18.83
N ARG A 530 22.66 23.15 19.25
CA ARG A 530 22.42 21.72 19.14
C ARG A 530 21.68 21.23 20.37
N ALA A 531 20.48 20.68 20.18
CA ALA A 531 19.67 20.10 21.24
C ALA A 531 19.74 18.58 21.18
N GLU A 532 20.00 17.91 22.31
CA GLU A 532 20.10 16.44 22.37
C GLU A 532 19.43 15.85 23.62
N ILE A 533 18.84 14.65 23.50
CA ILE A 533 18.33 13.85 24.61
C ILE A 533 18.67 12.37 24.40
N GLU A 534 19.15 11.72 25.47
CA GLU A 534 19.31 10.27 25.57
C GLU A 534 17.99 9.62 26.01
N LEU A 535 17.62 8.47 25.44
CA LEU A 535 16.26 7.92 25.54
C LEU A 535 16.03 6.84 26.59
#